data_AF-A0A939DGC9-F1
#
_entry.id   AF-A0A939DGC9-F1
#
_cell.length_a   1.000
_cell.length_b   1.000
_cell.length_c   1.000
_cell.angle_alpha   90.00
_cell.angle_beta   90.00
_cell.angle_gamma   90.00
#
_symmetry.space_group_name_H-M   'P 1'
#
loop_
_entity.id
_entity.type
_entity.pdbx_description
1 polymer ?
#
loop_
_entity_poly.entity_id
_entity_poly.type
_entity_poly.pdbx_seq_one_letter_code
_entity_poly.pdbx_strand_id
1 'polypeptide(L)'
;MPGEGGIYGRLAFDTLQCGRKLKAAGLTEQQADALAEIMAEAFVHNVDQLVTKDYLDARLDARFAEVEGKFRLVYWMLAVIIASTTIPALHSLLAG
;
A
#
# COMPACT_ATOMS: atom_id res chain seq x y z
N MET A 1 13.82 -10.48 27.29
CA MET A 1 12.86 -10.37 26.18
C MET A 1 13.43 -9.38 25.18
N PRO A 2 13.81 -9.80 23.96
CA PRO A 2 14.52 -8.95 23.01
C PRO A 2 13.56 -8.11 22.15
N GLY A 3 13.73 -6.78 22.20
CA GLY A 3 13.98 -5.96 21.01
C GLY A 3 12.85 -5.67 20.01
N GLU A 4 11.73 -5.06 20.42
CA GLU A 4 10.79 -4.39 19.50
C GLU A 4 11.29 -3.00 19.03
N GLY A 5 12.57 -2.89 18.64
CA GLY A 5 13.18 -1.65 18.12
C GLY A 5 13.64 -1.73 16.66
N GLY A 6 13.52 -2.90 16.02
CA GLY A 6 14.27 -3.22 14.79
C GLY A 6 13.76 -2.61 13.49
N ILE A 7 12.58 -2.00 13.45
CA ILE A 7 11.98 -1.47 12.21
C ILE A 7 11.66 0.02 12.27
N TYR A 8 11.21 0.53 13.42
CA TYR A 8 11.03 1.97 13.62
C TYR A 8 12.35 2.75 13.68
N GLY A 9 13.44 2.13 14.19
CA GLY A 9 14.75 2.78 14.28
C GLY A 9 15.52 2.92 12.96
N ARG A 10 15.11 2.24 11.87
CA ARG A 10 15.78 2.30 10.56
C ARG A 10 15.21 3.36 9.60
N LEU A 11 14.07 3.97 9.96
CA LEU A 11 13.42 5.02 9.18
C LEU A 11 13.69 6.43 9.71
N ALA A 12 14.35 6.58 10.87
CA ALA A 12 14.70 7.88 11.41
C ALA A 12 15.87 8.49 10.63
N PHE A 13 15.67 9.69 10.06
CA PHE A 13 16.72 10.43 9.40
C PHE A 13 17.79 10.86 10.43
N ASP A 14 19.01 10.36 10.28
CA ASP A 14 20.14 10.67 11.17
C ASP A 14 20.85 11.96 10.73
N THR A 15 20.46 13.08 11.34
CA THR A 15 21.03 14.41 11.09
C THR A 15 22.53 14.47 11.36
N LEU A 16 23.03 13.76 12.37
CA LEU A 16 24.44 13.75 12.74
C LEU A 16 25.29 13.01 11.71
N GLN A 17 24.82 11.87 11.21
CA GLN A 17 25.50 11.16 10.13
C GLN A 17 25.47 11.97 8.82
N CYS A 18 24.36 12.65 8.54
CA CYS A 18 24.23 13.52 7.38
C CYS A 18 25.22 14.70 7.43
N GLY A 19 25.25 15.45 8.54
CA GLY A 19 26.18 16.56 8.75
C GLY A 19 27.66 16.12 8.63
N ARG A 20 28.01 14.93 9.12
CA ARG A 20 29.37 14.36 8.95
C ARG A 20 29.71 14.10 7.48
N LYS A 21 28.78 13.55 6.70
CA LYS A 21 28.97 13.31 5.26
C LYS A 21 29.09 14.62 4.48
N LEU A 22 28.31 15.63 4.85
CA LEU A 22 28.37 16.97 4.25
C LEU A 22 29.70 17.68 4.56
N LYS A 23 30.18 17.59 5.80
CA LYS A 23 31.52 18.08 6.19
C LYS A 23 32.63 17.36 5.40
N ALA A 24 32.53 16.03 5.26
CA ALA A 24 33.48 15.24 4.46
C ALA A 24 33.45 15.60 2.96
N ALA A 25 32.33 16.09 2.44
CA ALA A 25 32.17 16.58 1.09
C ALA A 25 32.67 18.03 0.88
N GLY A 26 33.19 18.67 1.93
CA GLY A 26 33.79 20.01 1.86
C GLY A 26 32.86 21.17 2.25
N LEU A 27 31.66 20.89 2.76
CA LEU A 27 30.79 21.93 3.32
C LEU A 27 31.34 22.40 4.67
N THR A 28 31.15 23.70 4.97
CA THR A 28 31.48 24.21 6.30
C THR A 28 30.57 23.58 7.36
N GLU A 29 31.03 23.54 8.61
CA GLU A 29 30.24 22.99 9.71
C GLU A 29 28.84 23.60 9.80
N GLN A 30 28.77 24.93 9.70
CA GLN A 30 27.51 25.66 9.75
C GLN A 30 26.57 25.33 8.58
N GLN A 31 27.12 25.09 7.38
CA GLN A 31 26.32 24.67 6.22
C GLN A 31 25.87 23.22 6.32
N ALA A 32 26.74 22.34 6.80
CA ALA A 32 26.43 20.92 6.96
C ALA A 32 25.32 20.70 7.99
N ASP A 33 25.36 21.43 9.11
CA ASP A 33 24.35 21.31 10.16
C ASP A 33 23.01 21.92 9.69
N ALA A 34 23.03 23.12 9.09
CA ALA A 34 21.81 23.74 8.54
C ALA A 34 21.15 22.90 7.44
N LEU A 35 21.95 22.30 6.56
CA LEU A 35 21.44 21.45 5.47
C LEU A 35 20.90 20.11 5.98
N ALA A 36 21.55 19.52 7.00
CA ALA A 36 21.04 18.32 7.66
C ALA A 36 19.72 18.57 8.39
N GLU A 37 19.58 19.74 9.02
CA GLU A 37 18.36 20.16 9.72
C GLU A 37 17.19 20.37 8.74
N ILE A 38 17.41 21.10 7.65
CA ILE A 38 16.39 21.29 6.59
C ILE A 38 15.93 19.95 6.00
N MET A 39 16.86 19.01 5.77
CA MET A 39 16.49 17.68 5.28
C MET A 39 15.68 16.88 6.31
N ALA A 40 16.01 17.00 7.60
CA ALA A 40 15.25 16.33 8.65
C ALA A 40 13.83 16.90 8.78
N GLU A 41 13.68 18.22 8.73
CA GLU A 41 12.37 18.88 8.77
C GLU A 41 11.50 18.46 7.58
N ALA A 42 12.07 18.46 6.36
CA ALA A 42 11.37 18.01 5.17
C ALA A 42 11.01 16.52 5.24
N PHE A 43 11.86 15.69 5.84
CA PHE A 43 11.59 14.27 6.00
C PHE A 43 10.49 14.00 7.02
N VAL A 44 10.50 14.69 8.18
CA VAL A 44 9.46 14.59 9.22
C VAL A 44 8.10 15.01 8.69
N HIS A 45 8.03 16.09 7.89
CA HIS A 45 6.76 16.53 7.30
C HIS A 45 6.15 15.51 6.32
N ASN A 46 6.99 14.71 5.66
CA ASN A 46 6.54 13.70 4.71
C ASN A 46 6.38 12.30 5.34
N VAL A 47 6.98 12.05 6.51
CA VAL A 47 6.93 10.75 7.21
C VAL A 47 5.52 10.41 7.69
N ASP A 48 4.75 11.42 8.09
CA ASP A 48 3.34 11.27 8.50
C ASP A 48 2.44 10.82 7.34
N GLN A 49 2.88 11.02 6.09
CA GLN A 49 2.20 10.55 4.89
C GLN A 49 2.71 9.18 4.40
N LEU A 50 3.78 8.64 5.01
CA LEU A 50 4.27 7.30 4.69
C LEU A 50 3.32 6.27 5.27
N VAL A 51 2.46 5.75 4.41
CA VAL A 51 1.65 4.58 4.74
C VAL A 51 2.56 3.35 4.74
N THR A 52 2.57 2.59 5.83
CA THR A 52 3.32 1.33 5.91
C THR A 52 2.81 0.36 4.85
N LYS A 53 3.71 -0.45 4.29
CA LYS A 53 3.34 -1.52 3.34
C LYS A 53 2.19 -2.38 3.89
N ASP A 54 2.29 -2.80 5.15
CA ASP A 54 1.28 -3.67 5.77
C ASP A 54 -0.12 -3.03 5.82
N TYR A 55 -0.20 -1.72 6.04
CA TYR A 55 -1.48 -0.99 5.98
C TYR A 55 -2.04 -0.95 4.57
N LEU A 56 -1.20 -0.73 3.54
CA LEU A 56 -1.64 -0.74 2.15
C LEU A 56 -2.12 -2.13 1.74
N ASP A 57 -1.37 -3.18 2.07
CA ASP A 57 -1.71 -4.57 1.79
C ASP A 57 -3.05 -4.93 2.45
N ALA A 58 -3.21 -4.65 3.75
CA ALA A 58 -4.48 -4.89 4.45
C ALA A 58 -5.66 -4.11 3.87
N ARG A 59 -5.43 -2.86 3.45
CA ARG A 59 -6.49 -2.02 2.86
C ARG A 59 -6.88 -2.51 1.46
N LEU A 60 -5.90 -2.93 0.66
CA LEU A 60 -6.13 -3.49 -0.67
C LEU A 60 -6.85 -4.83 -0.59
N ASP A 61 -6.40 -5.74 0.28
CA ASP A 61 -7.04 -7.03 0.49
C ASP A 61 -8.51 -6.88 0.90
N ALA A 62 -8.79 -5.97 1.84
CA ALA A 62 -10.17 -5.68 2.25
C ALA A 62 -11.04 -5.19 1.07
N ARG A 63 -10.48 -4.35 0.19
CA ARG A 63 -11.19 -3.84 -1.00
C ARG A 63 -11.38 -4.92 -2.05
N PHE A 64 -10.37 -5.76 -2.30
CA PHE A 64 -10.48 -6.85 -3.24
C PHE A 64 -11.47 -7.92 -2.76
N ALA A 65 -11.48 -8.25 -1.48
CA ALA A 65 -12.45 -9.17 -0.89
C ALA A 65 -13.90 -8.66 -1.06
N GLU A 66 -14.14 -7.36 -0.86
CA GLU A 66 -15.44 -6.74 -1.10
C GLU A 66 -15.88 -6.87 -2.57
N VAL A 67 -14.96 -6.62 -3.50
CA VAL A 67 -15.19 -6.71 -4.94
C VAL A 67 -15.47 -8.16 -5.38
N GLU A 68 -14.67 -9.11 -4.90
CA GLU A 68 -14.85 -10.53 -5.20
C GLU A 68 -16.20 -11.05 -4.70
N GLY A 69 -16.62 -10.63 -3.50
CA GLY A 69 -17.94 -10.95 -2.95
C GLY A 69 -19.09 -10.47 -3.86
N LYS A 70 -19.00 -9.21 -4.35
CA LYS A 70 -19.99 -8.66 -5.29
C LYS A 70 -20.01 -9.43 -6.61
N PHE A 71 -18.84 -9.71 -7.19
CA PHE A 71 -18.76 -10.48 -8.44
C PHE A 71 -19.33 -11.89 -8.29
N ARG A 72 -19.06 -12.57 -7.17
CA ARG A 72 -19.63 -13.89 -6.88
C ARG A 72 -21.15 -13.89 -6.92
N LEU A 73 -21.78 -12.91 -6.27
CA LEU A 73 -23.23 -12.75 -6.29
C LEU A 73 -23.75 -12.48 -7.71
N VAL A 74 -23.09 -11.59 -8.45
CA VAL A 74 -23.45 -11.30 -9.85
C VAL A 74 -23.33 -12.55 -10.72
N TYR A 75 -22.26 -13.34 -10.59
CA TYR A 75 -22.10 -14.59 -11.34
C TYR A 75 -23.19 -15.60 -11.03
N TRP A 76 -23.60 -15.74 -9.77
CA TRP A 76 -24.73 -16.59 -9.42
C TRP A 76 -26.04 -16.13 -10.04
N MET A 77 -26.33 -14.82 -9.99
CA MET A 77 -27.52 -14.27 -10.62
C MET A 77 -27.51 -14.48 -12.13
N LEU A 78 -26.37 -14.25 -12.79
CA LEU A 78 -26.20 -14.48 -14.22
C LEU A 78 -26.42 -15.96 -14.57
N ALA A 79 -25.86 -16.90 -13.78
CA ALA A 79 -26.07 -18.33 -13.99
C ALA A 79 -27.56 -18.71 -13.94
N VAL A 80 -28.32 -18.14 -12.99
CA VAL A 80 -29.78 -18.35 -12.89
C VAL A 80 -30.51 -17.78 -14.11
N ILE A 81 -30.17 -16.56 -14.54
CA ILE A 81 -30.78 -15.92 -15.71
C ILE A 81 -30.50 -16.75 -16.98
N ILE A 82 -29.26 -17.20 -17.18
CA ILE A 82 -28.87 -18.04 -18.31
C ILE A 82 -29.63 -19.36 -18.28
N ALA A 83 -29.69 -20.04 -17.13
CA ALA A 83 -30.44 -21.30 -16.99
C ALA A 83 -31.93 -21.10 -17.32
N SER A 84 -32.54 -20.01 -16.87
CA SER A 84 -33.96 -19.71 -17.10
C SER A 84 -34.33 -19.55 -18.58
N THR A 85 -33.40 -19.08 -19.40
CA THR A 85 -33.63 -18.82 -20.84
C THR A 85 -33.17 -19.98 -21.72
N THR A 86 -32.06 -20.62 -21.35
CA THR A 86 -31.47 -21.71 -22.12
C THR A 86 -32.22 -23.03 -21.93
N ILE A 87 -32.74 -23.35 -20.74
CA ILE A 87 -33.48 -24.60 -20.51
C ILE A 87 -34.73 -24.69 -21.40
N PRO A 88 -35.61 -23.67 -21.47
CA PRO A 88 -36.78 -23.71 -22.36
C PRO A 88 -36.40 -23.75 -23.84
N ALA A 89 -35.38 -22.97 -24.24
CA ALA A 89 -34.91 -22.93 -25.62
C ALA A 89 -34.38 -24.31 -26.07
N LEU A 90 -33.62 -24.98 -25.21
CA LEU A 90 -33.09 -26.32 -25.50
C LEU A 90 -34.21 -27.36 -25.58
N HIS A 91 -35.21 -27.29 -24.68
CA HIS A 91 -36.38 -28.17 -24.72
C HIS A 91 -37.18 -27.97 -26.01
N SER A 92 -37.36 -26.73 -26.48
CA SER A 92 -38.10 -26.45 -27.72
C SER A 92 -37.42 -26.99 -28.98
N LEU A 93 -36.09 -27.06 -28.99
CA LEU A 93 -35.30 -27.58 -30.12
C LEU A 93 -35.24 -29.12 -30.14
N LEU A 94 -35.37 -29.77 -28.98
CA LEU A 94 -35.39 -31.23 -28.87
C LEU A 94 -36.80 -31.83 -29.01
N ALA A 95 -37.84 -31.04 -28.75
CA ALA A 95 -39.24 -31.45 -28.85
C ALA A 95 -39.89 -31.17 -30.22
N GLY A 96 -39.17 -30.53 -31.15
CA GLY A 96 -39.55 -30.34 -32.56
C GLY A 96 -38.77 -31.27 -33.47
#